data_AF-A0A943L8V5-F1
#
_entry.id   AF-A0A943L8V5-F1
#
_cell.length_a   1.000
_cell.length_b   1.000
_cell.length_c   1.000
_cell.angle_alpha   90.00
_cell.angle_beta   90.00
_cell.angle_gamma   90.00
#
_symmetry.space_group_name_H-M   'P 1'
#
loop_
_entity.id
_entity.type
_entity.pdbx_description
1 polymer ?
#
loop_
_entity_poly.entity_id
_entity_poly.type
_entity_poly.pdbx_seq_one_letter_code
_entity_poly.pdbx_strand_id
1 'polypeptide(L)'
;MRTTNIDGVHYLEIEALTSSSLLDIQEKSRSFQDEKMSYDDVIYEILKDYAGFGFGQCMSMPMRIEKPLFQYKETDYEFLKRIASQLGLELISDIINLTNMFYFGKPIGKSYIVNDDVNYNAVKDLDKYHKISASNGNLHDTDYFYYEVNLRESMKIGDSIKLKNIDFYINQYKAEYIKGELIYKYRFCREKGIWQEKIYNKKLSGISLEGTVLETTGEILKLKLNIDEKQDINKAAWFVYAPPTGNILYSMPLVGDNVMLYFQNEYDRPVVTGCVRKNGSTFGRCANPDNRYYATESGNY
;
A
#
# COMPACT_ATOMS: atom_id res chain seq x y z
N MET A 1 -20.94 9.17 -19.43
CA MET A 1 -22.00 8.81 -20.37
C MET A 1 -21.80 9.61 -21.64
N ARG A 2 -21.67 8.95 -22.79
CA ARG A 2 -21.45 9.57 -24.09
C ARG A 2 -22.54 9.13 -25.05
N THR A 3 -23.06 10.08 -25.84
CA THR A 3 -24.01 9.78 -26.92
C THR A 3 -23.38 10.12 -28.26
N THR A 4 -23.61 9.26 -29.25
CA THR A 4 -23.19 9.52 -30.65
C THR A 4 -24.34 9.20 -31.59
N ASN A 5 -24.41 9.90 -32.72
CA ASN A 5 -25.31 9.59 -33.82
C ASN A 5 -24.47 9.30 -35.06
N ILE A 6 -24.67 8.13 -35.66
CA ILE A 6 -24.01 7.73 -36.90
C ILE A 6 -25.12 7.27 -37.83
N ASP A 7 -25.28 7.98 -38.96
CA ASP A 7 -26.29 7.68 -39.99
C ASP A 7 -27.72 7.52 -39.46
N GLY A 8 -28.12 8.34 -38.49
CA GLY A 8 -29.45 8.29 -37.89
C GLY A 8 -29.63 7.23 -36.79
N VAL A 9 -28.60 6.42 -36.51
CA VAL A 9 -28.58 5.49 -35.39
C VAL A 9 -27.96 6.16 -34.16
N HIS A 10 -28.68 6.15 -33.05
CA HIS A 10 -28.22 6.71 -31.77
C HIS A 10 -27.54 5.64 -30.91
N TYR A 11 -26.34 5.94 -30.43
CA TYR A 11 -25.56 5.10 -29.53
C TYR A 11 -25.42 5.76 -28.17
N LEU A 12 -25.45 4.95 -27.11
CA LEU A 12 -25.22 5.34 -25.73
C LEU A 12 -24.08 4.51 -25.15
N GLU A 13 -23.07 5.18 -24.63
CA GLU A 13 -21.93 4.58 -23.94
C GLU A 13 -21.93 4.99 -22.47
N ILE A 14 -21.84 4.00 -21.59
CA ILE A 14 -21.82 4.17 -20.14
C ILE A 14 -20.53 3.53 -19.62
N GLU A 15 -19.79 4.31 -18.85
CA GLU A 15 -18.65 3.85 -18.07
C GLU A 15 -19.03 3.93 -16.59
N ALA A 16 -18.78 2.85 -15.87
CA ALA A 16 -19.11 2.73 -14.46
C ALA A 16 -17.90 2.15 -13.72
N LEU A 17 -17.66 2.67 -12.52
CA LEU A 17 -16.61 2.21 -11.63
C LEU A 17 -17.24 1.59 -10.38
N THR A 18 -16.50 0.70 -9.72
CA THR A 18 -16.88 0.12 -8.43
C THR A 18 -16.83 1.18 -7.32
N SER A 19 -17.47 0.88 -6.19
CA SER A 19 -17.43 1.72 -4.98
C SER A 19 -16.00 1.98 -4.49
N SER A 20 -15.07 1.04 -4.73
CA SER A 20 -13.65 1.21 -4.42
C SER A 20 -12.98 2.39 -5.14
N SER A 21 -13.56 2.91 -6.24
CA SER A 21 -13.05 4.12 -6.90
C SER A 21 -13.07 5.34 -5.99
N LEU A 22 -13.95 5.37 -4.97
CA LEU A 22 -13.98 6.43 -3.97
C LEU A 22 -12.67 6.53 -3.16
N LEU A 23 -11.99 5.39 -2.97
CA LEU A 23 -10.69 5.33 -2.28
C LEU A 23 -9.55 5.91 -3.12
N ASP A 24 -9.77 6.12 -4.42
CA ASP A 24 -8.74 6.50 -5.39
C ASP A 24 -8.90 7.94 -5.90
N ILE A 25 -9.62 8.79 -5.15
CA ILE A 25 -9.91 10.17 -5.55
C ILE A 25 -8.84 11.15 -5.07
N GLN A 26 -8.40 11.03 -3.82
CA GLN A 26 -7.55 12.03 -3.16
C GLN A 26 -6.30 11.40 -2.58
N GLU A 27 -5.12 11.94 -2.93
CA GLU A 27 -3.88 11.62 -2.25
C GLU A 27 -3.89 12.16 -0.81
N LYS A 28 -3.48 11.31 0.15
CA LYS A 28 -3.36 11.66 1.57
C LYS A 28 -1.92 11.46 2.05
N SER A 29 -1.60 12.11 3.16
CA SER A 29 -0.36 11.91 3.92
C SER A 29 -0.70 11.74 5.40
N ARG A 30 -0.45 10.54 5.95
CA ARG A 30 -0.67 10.20 7.37
C ARG A 30 0.19 8.99 7.77
N SER A 31 0.40 8.80 9.07
CA SER A 31 1.11 7.66 9.64
C SER A 31 0.23 6.83 10.58
N PHE A 32 0.45 5.52 10.56
CA PHE A 32 -0.13 4.54 11.48
C PHE A 32 1.00 3.98 12.32
N GLN A 33 1.25 4.59 13.48
CA GLN A 33 2.42 4.28 14.31
C GLN A 33 2.21 3.18 15.36
N ASP A 34 0.96 2.82 15.66
CA ASP A 34 0.65 1.79 16.65
C ASP A 34 0.95 0.40 16.08
N GLU A 35 2.16 -0.10 16.32
CA GLU A 35 2.63 -1.39 15.80
C GLU A 35 1.78 -2.59 16.27
N LYS A 36 0.94 -2.40 17.30
CA LYS A 36 0.03 -3.42 17.81
C LYS A 36 -1.31 -3.47 17.05
N MET A 37 -1.63 -2.45 16.25
CA MET A 37 -2.81 -2.46 15.38
C MET A 37 -2.74 -3.61 14.39
N SER A 38 -3.89 -4.22 14.12
CA SER A 38 -4.04 -5.13 13.00
C SER A 38 -4.18 -4.38 11.68
N TYR A 39 -3.94 -5.06 10.56
CA TYR A 39 -4.26 -4.50 9.24
C TYR A 39 -5.75 -4.16 9.12
N ASP A 40 -6.62 -4.95 9.76
CA ASP A 40 -8.06 -4.68 9.85
C ASP A 40 -8.33 -3.35 10.56
N ASP A 41 -7.66 -3.08 11.69
CA ASP A 41 -7.81 -1.81 12.41
C ASP A 41 -7.39 -0.62 11.55
N VAL A 42 -6.30 -0.75 10.77
CA VAL A 42 -5.87 0.27 9.81
C VAL A 42 -6.94 0.49 8.75
N ILE A 43 -7.48 -0.58 8.17
CA ILE A 43 -8.53 -0.50 7.14
C ILE A 43 -9.79 0.14 7.72
N TYR A 44 -10.21 -0.24 8.92
CA TYR A 44 -11.36 0.36 9.59
C TYR A 44 -11.16 1.86 9.84
N GLU A 45 -9.96 2.28 10.25
CA GLU A 45 -9.65 3.71 10.40
C GLU A 45 -9.78 4.47 9.08
N ILE A 46 -9.31 3.87 7.98
CA ILE A 46 -9.45 4.45 6.63
C ILE A 46 -10.92 4.52 6.21
N LEU A 47 -11.69 3.46 6.45
CA LEU A 47 -13.09 3.37 6.05
C LEU A 47 -14.06 4.24 6.85
N LYS A 48 -13.62 4.87 7.95
CA LYS A 48 -14.41 5.90 8.65
C LYS A 48 -14.77 7.08 7.75
N ASP A 49 -13.92 7.39 6.78
CA ASP A 49 -14.16 8.45 5.80
C ASP A 49 -15.23 8.05 4.76
N TYR A 50 -15.63 6.77 4.72
CA TYR A 50 -16.49 6.18 3.68
C TYR A 50 -17.71 5.47 4.30
N ALA A 51 -18.57 6.26 4.93
CA ALA A 51 -19.75 5.75 5.63
C ALA A 51 -20.66 4.85 4.75
N GLY A 52 -21.14 3.75 5.33
CA GLY A 52 -21.99 2.77 4.65
C GLY A 52 -21.22 1.68 3.88
N PHE A 53 -19.89 1.78 3.83
CA PHE A 53 -19.04 0.77 3.21
C PHE A 53 -18.22 -0.02 4.23
N GLY A 54 -17.94 -1.27 3.87
CA GLY A 54 -17.03 -2.17 4.57
C GLY A 54 -16.05 -2.84 3.60
N PHE A 55 -15.33 -3.82 4.12
CA PHE A 55 -14.41 -4.64 3.35
C PHE A 55 -14.53 -6.12 3.76
N GLY A 56 -14.13 -7.02 2.87
CA GLY A 56 -14.00 -8.43 3.15
C GLY A 56 -12.57 -8.77 3.58
N GLN A 57 -12.40 -9.29 4.79
CA GLN A 57 -11.10 -9.81 5.22
C GLN A 57 -10.86 -11.21 4.63
N CYS A 58 -9.75 -11.40 3.94
CA CYS A 58 -9.39 -12.66 3.29
C CYS A 58 -7.96 -13.14 3.64
N MET A 59 -7.37 -12.58 4.69
CA MET A 59 -6.20 -13.16 5.34
C MET A 59 -6.53 -14.49 6.02
N SER A 60 -5.59 -15.43 5.99
CA SER A 60 -5.72 -16.72 6.68
C SER A 60 -5.76 -16.59 8.21
N MET A 61 -5.10 -15.55 8.74
CA MET A 61 -5.13 -15.18 10.15
C MET A 61 -4.97 -13.67 10.32
N PRO A 62 -5.53 -13.07 11.39
CA PRO A 62 -5.28 -11.68 11.72
C PRO A 62 -3.79 -11.42 11.91
N MET A 63 -3.27 -10.37 11.28
CA MET A 63 -1.87 -9.95 11.40
C MET A 63 -1.78 -8.53 11.92
N ARG A 64 -0.78 -8.28 12.77
CA ARG A 64 -0.40 -6.94 13.22
C ARG A 64 0.45 -6.25 12.15
N ILE A 65 0.46 -4.93 12.16
CA ILE A 65 1.32 -4.17 11.24
C ILE A 65 2.80 -4.31 11.60
N GLU A 66 3.13 -4.55 12.88
CA GLU A 66 4.48 -4.84 13.44
C GLU A 66 5.56 -3.75 13.23
N LYS A 67 5.28 -2.78 12.37
CA LYS A 67 6.09 -1.60 12.07
C LYS A 67 5.15 -0.44 11.71
N PRO A 68 5.57 0.82 11.91
CA PRO A 68 4.78 1.96 11.49
C PRO A 68 4.56 1.93 9.98
N LEU A 69 3.34 2.24 9.55
CA LEU A 69 2.98 2.39 8.14
C LEU A 69 2.79 3.87 7.80
N PHE A 70 3.27 4.29 6.64
CA PHE A 70 3.15 5.66 6.17
C PHE A 70 2.40 5.68 4.86
N GLN A 71 1.23 6.32 4.83
CA GLN A 71 0.58 6.72 3.60
C GLN A 71 1.16 8.09 3.26
N TYR A 72 1.92 8.20 2.17
CA TYR A 72 2.58 9.46 1.83
C TYR A 72 2.35 9.80 0.36
N LYS A 73 1.51 10.81 0.12
CA LYS A 73 1.08 11.19 -1.23
C LYS A 73 0.56 9.96 -2.00
N GLU A 74 -0.29 9.19 -1.34
CA GLU A 74 -0.95 8.02 -1.92
C GLU A 74 -2.45 8.16 -1.67
N THR A 75 -3.26 7.73 -2.63
CA THR A 75 -4.69 7.54 -2.37
C THR A 75 -4.89 6.43 -1.34
N ASP A 76 -6.09 6.33 -0.76
CA ASP A 76 -6.40 5.22 0.15
C ASP A 76 -6.33 3.88 -0.60
N TYR A 77 -6.72 3.86 -1.88
CA TYR A 77 -6.63 2.68 -2.72
C TYR A 77 -5.17 2.26 -2.97
N GLU A 78 -4.31 3.19 -3.36
CA GLU A 78 -2.87 2.94 -3.58
C GLU A 78 -2.20 2.43 -2.30
N PHE A 79 -2.50 3.07 -1.16
CA PHE A 79 -1.97 2.67 0.14
C PHE A 79 -2.39 1.26 0.53
N LEU A 80 -3.69 0.96 0.46
CA LEU A 80 -4.25 -0.36 0.79
C LEU A 80 -3.69 -1.45 -0.12
N LYS A 81 -3.61 -1.17 -1.43
CA LYS A 81 -3.03 -2.10 -2.41
C LYS A 81 -1.56 -2.36 -2.13
N ARG A 82 -0.81 -1.32 -1.74
CA ARG A 82 0.59 -1.44 -1.37
C ARG A 82 0.79 -2.29 -0.12
N ILE A 83 0.09 -2.03 0.96
CA ILE A 83 0.27 -2.80 2.20
C ILE A 83 -0.19 -4.26 2.03
N ALA A 84 -1.24 -4.53 1.24
CA ALA A 84 -1.62 -5.89 0.85
C ALA A 84 -0.48 -6.60 0.13
N SER A 85 0.13 -5.95 -0.86
CA SER A 85 1.23 -6.54 -1.64
C SER A 85 2.46 -6.89 -0.79
N GLN A 86 2.72 -6.13 0.28
CA GLN A 86 3.84 -6.39 1.21
C GLN A 86 3.63 -7.67 2.02
N LEU A 87 2.36 -8.06 2.22
CA LEU A 87 1.95 -9.33 2.84
C LEU A 87 1.86 -10.49 1.84
N GLY A 88 2.15 -10.25 0.56
CA GLY A 88 1.91 -11.23 -0.51
C GLY A 88 0.43 -11.42 -0.84
N LEU A 89 -0.41 -10.44 -0.46
CA LEU A 89 -1.84 -10.43 -0.71
C LEU A 89 -2.18 -9.45 -1.85
N GLU A 90 -3.43 -9.49 -2.28
CA GLU A 90 -3.99 -8.55 -3.23
C GLU A 90 -5.12 -7.72 -2.63
N LEU A 91 -5.41 -6.59 -3.26
CA LEU A 91 -6.62 -5.82 -3.03
C LEU A 91 -7.57 -6.05 -4.21
N ILE A 92 -8.66 -6.78 -3.99
CA ILE A 92 -9.61 -7.14 -5.05
C ILE A 92 -10.88 -6.31 -4.87
N SER A 93 -11.21 -5.45 -5.85
CA SER A 93 -12.43 -4.64 -5.78
C SER A 93 -13.68 -5.51 -5.91
N ASP A 94 -14.68 -5.25 -5.07
CA ASP A 94 -15.97 -5.95 -5.16
C ASP A 94 -16.86 -5.24 -6.18
N ILE A 95 -17.37 -6.03 -7.13
CA ILE A 95 -18.23 -5.55 -8.22
C ILE A 95 -19.69 -5.98 -8.03
N ILE A 96 -19.97 -6.78 -6.99
CA ILE A 96 -21.28 -7.41 -6.76
C ILE A 96 -21.96 -6.78 -5.54
N ASN A 97 -21.25 -6.66 -4.42
CA ASN A 97 -21.84 -6.17 -3.19
C ASN A 97 -21.77 -4.64 -3.13
N LEU A 98 -22.94 -4.01 -2.96
CA LEU A 98 -23.08 -2.55 -2.94
C LEU A 98 -22.48 -1.88 -1.70
N THR A 99 -22.26 -2.62 -0.62
CA THR A 99 -21.71 -2.08 0.64
C THR A 99 -20.29 -2.60 0.93
N ASN A 100 -19.75 -3.48 0.11
CA ASN A 100 -18.36 -3.92 0.22
C ASN A 100 -17.53 -3.20 -0.83
N MET A 101 -16.42 -2.55 -0.45
CA MET A 101 -15.55 -1.90 -1.43
C MET A 101 -14.57 -2.89 -2.06
N PHE A 102 -13.98 -3.75 -1.24
CA PHE A 102 -12.92 -4.65 -1.67
C PHE A 102 -12.78 -5.86 -0.73
N TYR A 103 -12.02 -6.84 -1.18
CA TYR A 103 -11.47 -7.93 -0.40
C TYR A 103 -9.98 -7.67 -0.17
N PHE A 104 -9.54 -7.79 1.08
CA PHE A 104 -8.13 -7.70 1.48
C PHE A 104 -7.55 -9.12 1.53
N GLY A 105 -6.93 -9.53 0.43
CA GLY A 105 -6.56 -10.92 0.16
C GLY A 105 -7.49 -11.62 -0.82
N LYS A 106 -7.13 -12.84 -1.21
CA LYS A 106 -7.88 -13.65 -2.18
C LYS A 106 -9.13 -14.24 -1.51
N PRO A 107 -10.36 -13.90 -1.96
CA PRO A 107 -11.56 -14.54 -1.45
C PRO A 107 -11.58 -16.02 -1.85
N ILE A 108 -12.07 -16.88 -0.95
CA ILE A 108 -12.27 -18.29 -1.26
C ILE A 108 -13.54 -18.42 -2.10
N GLY A 109 -13.34 -18.72 -3.38
CA GLY A 109 -14.40 -18.89 -4.34
C GLY A 109 -14.94 -20.32 -4.45
N LYS A 110 -15.79 -20.54 -5.46
CA LYS A 110 -16.27 -21.86 -5.86
C LYS A 110 -15.20 -22.60 -6.66
N SER A 111 -15.33 -23.92 -6.72
CA SER A 111 -14.51 -24.78 -7.57
C SER A 111 -15.29 -25.25 -8.79
N TYR A 112 -14.68 -25.13 -9.97
CA TYR A 112 -15.25 -25.53 -11.26
C TYR A 112 -14.34 -26.55 -11.94
N ILE A 113 -14.94 -27.44 -12.73
CA ILE A 113 -14.20 -28.36 -13.60
C ILE A 113 -14.39 -27.86 -15.02
N VAL A 114 -13.28 -27.59 -15.70
CA VAL A 114 -13.27 -27.17 -17.10
C VAL A 114 -12.94 -28.39 -17.97
N ASN A 115 -13.57 -28.51 -19.13
CA ASN A 115 -13.29 -29.60 -20.06
C ASN A 115 -11.82 -29.54 -20.54
N ASP A 116 -11.16 -30.69 -20.56
CA ASP A 116 -9.76 -30.83 -20.97
C ASP A 116 -9.50 -30.48 -22.44
N ASP A 117 -10.55 -30.51 -23.27
CA ASP A 117 -10.52 -30.14 -24.69
C ASP A 117 -10.59 -28.62 -24.94
N VAL A 118 -10.66 -27.80 -23.88
CA VAL A 118 -10.71 -26.35 -24.04
C VAL A 118 -9.39 -25.82 -24.61
N ASN A 119 -9.49 -24.93 -25.60
CA ASN A 119 -8.34 -24.19 -26.10
C ASN A 119 -7.96 -23.09 -25.10
N TYR A 120 -6.71 -23.07 -24.69
CA TYR A 120 -6.16 -22.03 -23.82
C TYR A 120 -4.79 -21.58 -24.32
N ASN A 121 -4.44 -20.34 -24.02
CA ASN A 121 -3.10 -19.80 -24.25
C ASN A 121 -2.29 -19.89 -22.96
N ALA A 122 -1.03 -20.31 -23.04
CA ALA A 122 -0.09 -20.20 -21.92
C ALA A 122 0.85 -19.01 -22.17
N VAL A 123 0.92 -18.10 -21.21
CA VAL A 123 1.70 -16.87 -21.27
C VAL A 123 2.68 -16.88 -20.10
N LYS A 124 3.95 -16.60 -20.36
CA LYS A 124 4.97 -16.44 -19.33
C LYS A 124 5.49 -15.01 -19.34
N ASP A 125 5.38 -14.32 -18.23
CA ASP A 125 5.83 -12.93 -18.11
C ASP A 125 7.33 -12.89 -17.76
N LEU A 126 8.18 -13.08 -18.77
CA LEU A 126 9.64 -13.15 -18.61
C LEU A 126 10.24 -11.80 -18.20
N ASP A 127 9.70 -10.69 -18.69
CA ASP A 127 10.18 -9.36 -18.34
C ASP A 127 10.03 -9.09 -16.84
N LYS A 128 8.88 -9.46 -16.27
CA LYS A 128 8.67 -9.37 -14.81
C LYS A 128 9.56 -10.32 -14.03
N TYR A 129 9.67 -11.56 -14.48
CA TYR A 129 10.55 -12.54 -13.83
C TYR A 129 11.99 -12.01 -13.74
N HIS A 130 12.56 -11.51 -14.84
CA HIS A 130 13.93 -11.02 -14.87
C HIS A 130 14.16 -9.76 -14.02
N LYS A 131 13.18 -8.84 -13.96
CA LYS A 131 13.27 -7.65 -13.11
C LYS A 131 13.36 -8.01 -11.63
N ILE A 132 12.68 -9.06 -11.20
CA ILE A 132 12.56 -9.41 -9.78
C ILE A 132 13.56 -10.48 -9.37
N SER A 133 13.94 -11.42 -10.24
CA SER A 133 14.91 -12.47 -9.95
C SER A 133 16.29 -11.91 -9.56
N ALA A 134 16.63 -10.70 -10.00
CA ALA A 134 17.84 -9.98 -9.59
C ALA A 134 17.80 -9.49 -8.13
N SER A 135 16.61 -9.44 -7.51
CA SER A 135 16.37 -8.87 -6.18
C SER A 135 15.76 -9.85 -5.16
N ASN A 136 15.16 -10.97 -5.60
CA ASN A 136 14.60 -12.01 -4.74
C ASN A 136 15.01 -13.41 -5.22
N GLY A 137 15.89 -14.09 -4.48
CA GLY A 137 16.48 -15.39 -4.85
C GLY A 137 15.57 -16.62 -4.76
N ASN A 138 14.31 -16.47 -4.31
CA ASN A 138 13.39 -17.58 -4.06
C ASN A 138 12.25 -17.72 -5.10
N LEU A 139 12.25 -16.92 -6.17
CA LEU A 139 11.20 -16.96 -7.18
C LEU A 139 11.55 -17.94 -8.30
N HIS A 140 10.63 -18.87 -8.58
CA HIS A 140 10.78 -19.77 -9.71
C HIS A 140 10.12 -19.13 -10.94
N ASP A 141 10.69 -19.35 -12.12
CA ASP A 141 10.16 -18.81 -13.37
C ASP A 141 8.72 -19.27 -13.66
N THR A 142 8.32 -20.39 -13.04
CA THR A 142 6.97 -20.94 -13.14
C THR A 142 5.91 -20.12 -12.40
N ASP A 143 6.31 -19.29 -11.44
CA ASP A 143 5.40 -18.46 -10.65
C ASP A 143 4.82 -17.30 -11.50
N TYR A 144 5.39 -17.10 -12.70
CA TYR A 144 4.99 -16.10 -13.69
C TYR A 144 4.28 -16.72 -14.92
N PHE A 145 3.79 -17.96 -14.81
CA PHE A 145 2.89 -18.54 -15.81
C PHE A 145 1.44 -18.12 -15.55
N TYR A 146 0.82 -17.65 -16.62
CA TYR A 146 -0.59 -17.34 -16.70
C TYR A 146 -1.21 -18.08 -17.87
N TYR A 147 -2.47 -18.42 -17.73
CA TYR A 147 -3.22 -19.09 -18.76
C TYR A 147 -4.45 -18.28 -19.08
N GLU A 148 -4.80 -18.19 -20.36
CA GLU A 148 -5.97 -17.48 -20.83
C GLU A 148 -6.94 -18.43 -21.52
N VAL A 149 -8.22 -18.36 -21.15
CA VAL A 149 -9.28 -19.20 -21.73
C VAL A 149 -10.54 -18.37 -21.95
N ASN A 150 -11.26 -18.69 -23.02
CA ASN A 150 -12.60 -18.14 -23.28
C ASN A 150 -13.65 -19.15 -22.84
N LEU A 151 -14.53 -18.74 -21.94
CA LEU A 151 -15.61 -19.56 -21.38
C LEU A 151 -16.94 -18.80 -21.40
N ARG A 152 -18.05 -19.53 -21.23
CA ARG A 152 -19.40 -18.95 -21.16
C ARG A 152 -19.93 -18.92 -19.73
N GLU A 153 -19.34 -19.72 -18.86
CA GLU A 153 -19.65 -19.80 -17.45
C GLU A 153 -19.17 -18.54 -16.72
N SER A 154 -20.06 -17.96 -15.92
CA SER A 154 -19.72 -16.83 -15.04
C SER A 154 -19.01 -17.34 -13.79
N MET A 155 -17.75 -16.93 -13.63
CA MET A 155 -16.88 -17.21 -12.50
C MET A 155 -16.31 -15.89 -11.98
N LYS A 156 -15.85 -15.89 -10.73
CA LYS A 156 -15.35 -14.70 -10.04
C LYS A 156 -13.84 -14.77 -9.83
N ILE A 157 -13.22 -13.61 -9.60
CA ILE A 157 -11.84 -13.56 -9.10
C ILE A 157 -11.79 -14.32 -7.78
N GLY A 158 -10.80 -15.20 -7.64
CA GLY A 158 -10.63 -16.09 -6.48
C GLY A 158 -11.29 -17.46 -6.62
N ASP A 159 -12.22 -17.66 -7.58
CA ASP A 159 -12.72 -19.00 -7.92
C ASP A 159 -11.57 -19.89 -8.43
N SER A 160 -11.64 -21.19 -8.12
CA SER A 160 -10.67 -22.18 -8.60
C SER A 160 -11.22 -22.96 -9.78
N ILE A 161 -10.38 -23.25 -10.76
CA ILE A 161 -10.72 -24.13 -11.88
C ILE A 161 -9.78 -25.34 -11.90
N LYS A 162 -10.33 -26.51 -12.16
CA LYS A 162 -9.55 -27.73 -12.42
C LYS A 162 -9.51 -27.97 -13.93
N LEU A 163 -8.31 -27.98 -14.49
CA LEU A 163 -8.05 -28.23 -15.91
C LEU A 163 -6.92 -29.25 -16.02
N LYS A 164 -7.15 -30.38 -16.71
CA LYS A 164 -6.18 -31.48 -16.87
C LYS A 164 -5.62 -31.97 -15.53
N ASN A 165 -6.51 -32.09 -14.54
CA ASN A 165 -6.21 -32.49 -13.16
C ASN A 165 -5.21 -31.56 -12.42
N ILE A 166 -5.07 -30.31 -12.87
CA ILE A 166 -4.29 -29.26 -12.20
C ILE A 166 -5.26 -28.18 -11.71
N ASP A 167 -5.10 -27.78 -10.46
CA ASP A 167 -5.86 -26.69 -9.87
C ASP A 167 -5.23 -25.33 -10.20
N PHE A 168 -6.07 -24.42 -10.66
CA PHE A 168 -5.75 -23.03 -10.97
C PHE A 168 -6.74 -22.11 -10.31
N TYR A 169 -6.42 -20.81 -10.29
CA TYR A 169 -7.24 -19.79 -9.67
C TYR A 169 -7.36 -18.58 -10.60
N ILE A 170 -8.57 -18.03 -10.69
CA ILE A 170 -8.90 -16.90 -11.56
C ILE A 170 -8.42 -15.61 -10.93
N ASN A 171 -7.47 -14.93 -11.58
CA ASN A 171 -6.92 -13.67 -11.08
C ASN A 171 -7.44 -12.43 -11.84
N GLN A 172 -7.94 -12.61 -13.06
CA GLN A 172 -8.45 -11.52 -13.89
C GLN A 172 -9.47 -12.08 -14.88
N TYR A 173 -10.45 -11.27 -15.27
CA TYR A 173 -11.28 -11.59 -16.42
C TYR A 173 -11.79 -10.33 -17.12
N LYS A 174 -12.20 -10.51 -18.38
CA LYS A 174 -12.95 -9.54 -19.16
C LYS A 174 -14.20 -10.22 -19.70
N ALA A 175 -15.35 -9.57 -19.57
CA ALA A 175 -16.60 -10.06 -20.14
C ALA A 175 -16.99 -9.18 -21.34
N GLU A 176 -17.37 -9.81 -22.44
CA GLU A 176 -17.82 -9.13 -23.66
C GLU A 176 -19.10 -9.77 -24.18
N TYR A 177 -20.11 -8.94 -24.46
CA TYR A 177 -21.35 -9.40 -25.09
C TYR A 177 -21.27 -9.18 -26.60
N ILE A 178 -21.12 -10.25 -27.37
CA ILE A 178 -20.90 -10.21 -28.82
C ILE A 178 -22.00 -11.03 -29.49
N LYS A 179 -22.78 -10.38 -30.38
CA LYS A 179 -23.78 -11.03 -31.24
C LYS A 179 -24.76 -11.96 -30.51
N GLY A 180 -25.17 -11.61 -29.30
CA GLY A 180 -26.12 -12.41 -28.52
C GLY A 180 -25.48 -13.31 -27.46
N GLU A 181 -24.17 -13.49 -27.48
CA GLU A 181 -23.44 -14.34 -26.53
C GLU A 181 -22.58 -13.52 -25.57
N LEU A 182 -22.61 -13.87 -24.28
CA LEU A 182 -21.70 -13.34 -23.28
C LEU A 182 -20.47 -14.26 -23.18
N ILE A 183 -19.30 -13.72 -23.49
CA ILE A 183 -18.03 -14.46 -23.49
C ILE A 183 -17.13 -13.87 -22.40
N TYR A 184 -16.60 -14.73 -21.56
CA TYR A 184 -15.64 -14.37 -20.54
C TYR A 184 -14.25 -14.82 -20.97
N LYS A 185 -13.33 -13.88 -21.08
CA LYS A 185 -11.89 -14.14 -21.22
C LYS A 185 -11.29 -14.14 -19.82
N TYR A 186 -11.03 -15.33 -19.28
CA TYR A 186 -10.39 -15.50 -17.98
C TYR A 186 -8.88 -15.57 -18.13
N ARG A 187 -8.18 -15.01 -17.15
CA ARG A 187 -6.77 -15.28 -16.87
C ARG A 187 -6.68 -15.97 -15.51
N PHE A 188 -5.88 -17.02 -15.46
CA PHE A 188 -5.69 -17.82 -14.26
C PHE A 188 -4.24 -18.25 -14.10
N CYS A 189 -3.86 -18.59 -12.88
CA CYS A 189 -2.52 -19.08 -12.55
C CYS A 189 -2.59 -20.12 -11.43
N ARG A 190 -1.47 -20.79 -11.17
CA ARG A 190 -1.37 -21.78 -10.09
C ARG A 190 -1.48 -21.10 -8.73
N GLU A 191 -1.64 -21.90 -7.67
CA GLU A 191 -1.71 -21.40 -6.29
C GLU A 191 -0.53 -20.48 -5.92
N LYS A 192 0.68 -20.86 -6.33
CA LYS A 192 1.91 -20.09 -6.11
C LYS A 192 2.18 -19.01 -7.16
N GLY A 193 1.26 -18.83 -8.11
CA GLY A 193 1.39 -17.79 -9.12
C GLY A 193 1.41 -16.41 -8.47
N ILE A 194 2.22 -15.50 -8.98
CA ILE A 194 2.24 -14.12 -8.51
C ILE A 194 1.03 -13.39 -9.13
N TRP A 195 0.09 -12.97 -8.29
CA TRP A 195 -1.03 -12.16 -8.72
C TRP A 195 -0.64 -10.66 -8.68
N GLN A 196 -0.05 -10.22 -7.56
CA GLN A 196 0.43 -8.87 -7.33
C GLN A 196 1.88 -8.90 -6.84
N GLU A 197 2.73 -8.10 -7.50
CA GLU A 197 4.11 -7.87 -7.04
C GLU A 197 4.13 -6.94 -5.83
N LYS A 198 5.19 -7.04 -5.01
CA LYS A 198 5.43 -6.09 -3.91
C LYS A 198 5.51 -4.67 -4.47
N ILE A 199 4.62 -3.81 -3.99
CA ILE A 199 4.57 -2.39 -4.32
C ILE A 199 5.34 -1.63 -3.24
N TYR A 200 6.06 -0.60 -3.68
CA TYR A 200 6.80 0.31 -2.81
C TYR A 200 6.43 1.75 -3.15
N ASN A 201 6.29 2.58 -2.12
CA ASN A 201 6.07 4.01 -2.31
C ASN A 201 7.42 4.70 -2.53
N LYS A 202 7.83 4.80 -3.81
CA LYS A 202 9.09 5.46 -4.20
C LYS A 202 9.15 6.94 -3.80
N LYS A 203 8.00 7.58 -3.54
CA LYS A 203 7.93 8.98 -3.09
C LYS A 203 8.49 9.16 -1.67
N LEU A 204 8.63 8.07 -0.88
CA LEU A 204 9.27 8.09 0.45
C LEU A 204 10.79 8.05 0.38
N SER A 205 11.39 7.56 -0.70
CA SER A 205 12.84 7.37 -0.75
C SER A 205 13.58 8.71 -0.76
N GLY A 206 14.46 8.92 0.22
CA GLY A 206 15.30 10.12 0.34
C GLY A 206 14.61 11.35 0.91
N ILE A 207 13.36 11.27 1.36
CA ILE A 207 12.67 12.42 1.97
C ILE A 207 12.83 12.44 3.50
N SER A 208 12.56 13.60 4.08
CA SER A 208 12.38 13.76 5.52
C SER A 208 10.99 14.30 5.84
N LEU A 209 10.33 13.69 6.83
CA LEU A 209 9.09 14.19 7.39
C LEU A 209 9.38 14.90 8.71
N GLU A 210 8.93 16.14 8.82
CA GLU A 210 9.09 16.90 10.05
C GLU A 210 8.11 16.40 11.13
N GLY A 211 8.58 16.34 12.38
CA GLY A 211 7.76 16.00 13.53
C GLY A 211 8.26 16.63 14.82
N THR A 212 7.38 16.64 15.82
CA THR A 212 7.69 17.11 17.18
C THR A 212 7.98 15.92 18.09
N VAL A 213 9.04 16.02 18.89
CA VAL A 213 9.43 15.00 19.86
C VAL A 213 8.41 14.93 20.99
N LEU A 214 7.85 13.73 21.21
CA LEU A 214 6.86 13.46 22.27
C LEU A 214 7.51 12.87 23.52
N GLU A 215 8.48 11.98 23.32
CA GLU A 215 9.14 11.22 24.38
C GLU A 215 10.51 10.77 23.88
N THR A 216 11.48 10.67 24.80
CA THR A 216 12.86 10.29 24.49
C THR A 216 13.37 9.31 25.53
N THR A 217 14.07 8.25 25.10
CA THR A 217 14.78 7.34 26.00
C THR A 217 16.00 6.77 25.29
N GLY A 218 17.19 6.91 25.88
CA GLY A 218 18.45 6.50 25.24
C GLY A 218 18.65 7.15 23.86
N GLU A 219 18.76 6.33 22.82
CA GLU A 219 18.93 6.75 21.42
C GLU A 219 17.64 6.64 20.59
N ILE A 220 16.49 6.49 21.24
CA ILE A 220 15.19 6.39 20.58
C ILE A 220 14.24 7.48 21.05
N LEU A 221 13.37 7.90 20.14
CA LEU A 221 12.37 8.93 20.40
C LEU A 221 11.04 8.64 19.70
N LYS A 222 9.96 9.16 20.27
CA LYS A 222 8.60 9.12 19.69
C LYS A 222 8.27 10.46 19.07
N LEU A 223 7.54 10.43 17.96
CA LEU A 223 7.22 11.62 17.17
C LEU A 223 5.73 11.78 16.93
N LYS A 224 5.25 13.03 17.06
CA LYS A 224 4.05 13.48 16.36
C LYS A 224 4.50 14.09 15.03
N LEU A 225 4.26 13.40 13.92
CA LEU A 225 4.62 13.94 12.61
C LEU A 225 3.66 15.06 12.20
N ASN A 226 4.15 16.02 11.43
CA ASN A 226 3.35 17.16 10.97
C ASN A 226 2.30 16.76 9.93
N ILE A 227 2.46 15.59 9.30
CA ILE A 227 1.44 14.99 8.43
C ILE A 227 0.25 14.43 9.22
N ASP A 228 0.38 14.25 10.54
CA ASP A 228 -0.67 13.72 11.39
C ASP A 228 -1.35 14.86 12.16
N GLU A 229 -2.69 14.80 12.23
CA GLU A 229 -3.46 15.74 13.04
C GLU A 229 -3.12 15.58 14.53
N LYS A 230 -3.09 14.32 15.00
CA LYS A 230 -2.85 13.93 16.39
C LYS A 230 -2.03 12.64 16.46
N GLN A 231 -1.30 12.48 17.56
CA GLN A 231 -0.57 11.25 17.87
C GLN A 231 -0.66 10.99 19.39
N ASP A 232 -1.19 9.83 19.77
CA ASP A 232 -1.15 9.36 21.16
C ASP A 232 0.26 8.85 21.47
N ILE A 233 0.87 9.37 22.54
CA ILE A 233 2.23 9.04 22.99
C ILE A 233 2.36 7.55 23.32
N ASN A 234 1.31 6.92 23.85
CA ASN A 234 1.33 5.49 24.21
C ASN A 234 1.32 4.56 22.99
N LYS A 235 0.89 5.10 21.84
CA LYS A 235 0.74 4.39 20.57
C LYS A 235 1.79 4.81 19.53
N ALA A 236 2.59 5.84 19.82
CA ALA A 236 3.62 6.30 18.91
C ALA A 236 4.77 5.29 18.82
N ALA A 237 5.31 5.13 17.61
CA ALA A 237 6.43 4.25 17.35
C ALA A 237 7.74 4.88 17.82
N TRP A 238 8.67 4.04 18.29
CA TRP A 238 10.03 4.47 18.59
C TRP A 238 10.87 4.55 17.32
N PHE A 239 11.57 5.66 17.12
CA PHE A 239 12.50 5.84 16.01
C PHE A 239 13.91 6.08 16.56
N VAL A 240 14.90 5.48 15.91
CA VAL A 240 16.32 5.66 16.27
C VAL A 240 16.76 7.05 15.87
N TYR A 241 17.44 7.74 16.77
CA TYR A 241 18.11 8.99 16.51
C TYR A 241 19.52 8.72 15.98
N ALA A 242 19.77 9.15 14.75
CA ALA A 242 21.03 8.99 14.03
C ALA A 242 21.50 10.37 13.53
N PRO A 243 22.17 11.18 14.37
CA PRO A 243 22.59 12.52 13.98
C PRO A 243 23.59 12.46 12.80
N PRO A 244 23.66 13.49 11.94
CA PRO A 244 24.51 13.46 10.74
C PRO A 244 26.00 13.50 11.11
N THR A 245 26.29 14.01 12.31
CA THR A 245 27.61 14.06 12.94
C THR A 245 28.05 12.72 13.52
N GLY A 246 27.18 11.70 13.53
CA GLY A 246 27.42 10.43 14.22
C GLY A 246 27.79 10.66 15.68
N ASN A 247 28.78 9.92 16.17
CA ASN A 247 29.23 9.99 17.57
C ASN A 247 30.12 11.21 17.87
N ILE A 248 30.51 12.00 16.88
CA ILE A 248 31.43 13.14 17.08
C ILE A 248 30.74 14.25 17.87
N LEU A 249 29.45 14.49 17.59
CA LEU A 249 28.63 15.47 18.29
C LEU A 249 27.24 14.88 18.46
N TYR A 250 27.05 14.17 19.56
CA TYR A 250 25.76 13.60 19.93
C TYR A 250 25.02 14.55 20.87
N SER A 251 23.86 15.05 20.42
CA SER A 251 22.92 15.80 21.25
C SER A 251 21.54 15.25 21.00
N MET A 252 20.97 14.59 22.02
CA MET A 252 19.62 14.04 21.97
C MET A 252 18.61 15.19 21.88
N PRO A 253 17.66 15.18 20.94
CA PRO A 253 16.57 16.15 20.89
C PRO A 253 15.76 16.12 22.18
N LEU A 254 15.27 17.27 22.64
CA LEU A 254 14.40 17.36 23.81
C LEU A 254 12.92 17.18 23.44
N VAL A 255 12.09 16.83 24.41
CA VAL A 255 10.63 16.82 24.23
C VAL A 255 10.17 18.21 23.82
N GLY A 256 9.40 18.29 22.73
CA GLY A 256 8.96 19.55 22.11
C GLY A 256 9.87 20.07 20.99
N ASP A 257 11.07 19.52 20.81
CA ASP A 257 11.91 19.88 19.67
C ASP A 257 11.31 19.42 18.34
N ASN A 258 11.58 20.17 17.28
CA ASN A 258 11.24 19.78 15.92
C ASN A 258 12.42 19.00 15.33
N VAL A 259 12.15 17.82 14.79
CA VAL A 259 13.14 16.93 14.18
C VAL A 259 12.67 16.40 12.83
N MET A 260 13.60 15.79 12.10
CA MET A 260 13.36 15.22 10.77
C MET A 260 13.43 13.69 10.82
N LEU A 261 12.33 13.03 10.47
CA LEU A 261 12.25 11.60 10.25
C LEU A 261 12.62 11.29 8.79
N TYR A 262 13.84 10.81 8.58
CA TYR A 262 14.44 10.53 7.29
C TYR A 262 14.18 9.09 6.83
N PHE A 263 13.77 8.96 5.57
CA PHE A 263 13.52 7.69 4.90
C PHE A 263 14.65 7.39 3.93
N GLN A 264 15.54 6.46 4.31
CA GLN A 264 16.69 6.09 3.46
C GLN A 264 16.24 5.41 2.17
N ASN A 265 15.13 4.65 2.24
CA ASN A 265 14.51 3.92 1.14
C ASN A 265 13.04 3.61 1.50
N GLU A 266 12.37 2.82 0.68
CA GLU A 266 10.94 2.52 0.80
C GLU A 266 10.60 1.34 1.74
N TYR A 267 11.60 0.63 2.27
CA TYR A 267 11.40 -0.65 2.96
C TYR A 267 11.94 -0.67 4.40
N ASP A 268 13.03 0.03 4.67
CA ASP A 268 13.66 0.12 5.97
C ASP A 268 12.87 1.04 6.91
N ARG A 269 13.07 0.82 8.22
CA ARG A 269 12.51 1.70 9.24
C ARG A 269 13.22 3.07 9.17
N PRO A 270 12.49 4.18 9.08
CA PRO A 270 13.10 5.51 8.99
C PRO A 270 13.83 5.88 10.30
N VAL A 271 14.79 6.78 10.19
CA VAL A 271 15.64 7.25 11.31
C VAL A 271 15.54 8.75 11.47
N VAL A 272 15.80 9.25 12.67
CA VAL A 272 15.71 10.67 12.97
C VAL A 272 17.09 11.29 12.83
N THR A 273 17.27 12.23 11.90
CA THR A 273 18.60 12.70 11.52
C THR A 273 18.96 14.10 12.02
N GLY A 274 18.09 14.81 12.74
CA GLY A 274 18.48 16.10 13.33
C GLY A 274 17.32 16.99 13.71
N CYS A 275 17.63 18.07 14.43
CA CYS A 275 16.67 19.10 14.85
C CYS A 275 16.63 20.27 13.88
N VAL A 276 15.43 20.79 13.60
CA VAL A 276 15.24 22.06 12.90
C VAL A 276 14.85 23.13 13.91
N ARG A 277 15.74 24.11 14.11
CA ARG A 277 15.43 25.28 14.95
C ARG A 277 14.46 26.21 14.22
N LYS A 278 13.32 26.50 14.86
CA LYS A 278 12.29 27.41 14.35
C LYS A 278 12.22 28.77 15.08
N ASN A 279 13.01 28.94 16.14
CA ASN A 279 12.99 30.13 17.01
C ASN A 279 14.13 31.13 16.73
N GLY A 280 14.75 31.09 15.55
CA GLY A 280 15.89 31.98 15.21
C GLY A 280 15.56 33.47 15.29
N SER A 281 14.29 33.85 15.08
CA SER A 281 13.83 35.23 15.19
C SER A 281 13.67 35.72 16.64
N THR A 282 13.48 34.83 17.60
CA THR A 282 13.27 35.17 19.03
C THR A 282 14.48 34.85 19.90
N PHE A 283 15.39 33.99 19.42
CA PHE A 283 16.63 33.66 20.11
C PHE A 283 17.80 34.47 19.55
N GLY A 284 18.06 35.64 20.16
CA GLY A 284 19.01 36.65 19.65
C GLY A 284 20.43 36.16 19.33
N ARG A 285 20.90 35.06 19.92
CA ARG A 285 22.21 34.46 19.60
C ARG A 285 22.26 33.76 18.24
N CYS A 286 21.11 33.41 17.68
CA CYS A 286 21.00 32.79 16.35
C CYS A 286 20.45 33.76 15.30
N ALA A 287 20.34 35.06 15.63
CA ALA A 287 19.87 36.07 14.68
C ALA A 287 20.91 36.40 13.60
N ASN A 288 22.21 36.25 13.90
CA ASN A 288 23.28 36.42 12.93
C ASN A 288 23.89 35.05 12.54
N PRO A 289 23.78 34.62 11.26
CA PRO A 289 24.31 33.34 10.79
C PRO A 289 25.85 33.24 10.80
N ASP A 290 26.58 34.36 10.91
CA ASP A 290 28.05 34.37 11.03
C ASP A 290 28.51 33.89 12.42
N ASN A 291 27.64 33.98 13.42
CA ASN A 291 27.96 33.57 14.78
C ASN A 291 27.57 32.10 15.01
N ARG A 292 28.56 31.26 15.33
CA ARG A 292 28.35 29.82 15.58
C ARG A 292 28.46 29.54 17.08
N TYR A 293 27.41 28.94 17.64
CA TYR A 293 27.36 28.55 19.04
C TYR A 293 26.89 27.11 19.18
N TYR A 294 27.56 26.35 20.04
CA TYR A 294 27.01 25.14 20.63
C TYR A 294 26.68 25.46 22.09
N ALA A 295 25.50 25.07 22.54
CA ALA A 295 25.05 25.32 23.90
C ALA A 295 24.06 24.23 24.29
N THR A 296 24.15 23.73 25.52
CA THR A 296 23.18 22.79 26.08
C THR A 296 22.05 23.52 26.80
N GLU A 297 20.98 22.80 27.16
CA GLU A 297 19.86 23.34 27.94
C GLU A 297 20.32 23.99 29.26
N SER A 298 21.38 23.44 29.87
CA SER A 298 21.97 23.96 31.11
C SER A 298 22.75 25.27 30.93
N GLY A 299 22.86 25.80 29.71
CA GLY A 299 23.62 27.01 29.41
C GLY A 299 25.13 26.81 29.46
N ASN A 300 25.60 25.56 29.39
CA ASN A 300 27.02 25.24 29.24
C ASN A 300 27.41 25.36 27.76
N TYR A 301 28.51 26.06 27.50
CA TYR A 301 29.07 26.33 26.17
C TYR A 301 30.34 25.52 25.97
#